data_AF-A0A435F046-F1
#
_entry.id   AF-A0A435F046-F1
#
_cell.length_a   1.000
_cell.length_b   1.000
_cell.length_c   1.000
_cell.angle_alpha   90.00
_cell.angle_beta   90.00
_cell.angle_gamma   90.00
#
_symmetry.space_group_name_H-M   'P 1'
#
loop_
_entity.id
_entity.type
_entity.pdbx_description
1 polymer ?
#
loop_
_entity_poly.entity_id
_entity_poly.type
_entity_poly.pdbx_seq_one_letter_code
_entity_poly.pdbx_strand_id
1 'polypeptide(L)' 'MTAYDKEHFKTYARFLDASADEASYEEMAQVILGIDPAEEPVRARKAARSHLDRANWMMTTGYKELFA' A
#
# COMPACT_ATOMS: atom_id res chain seq x y z
N MET A 1 8.84 -8.32 10.44
CA MET A 1 9.07 -7.14 9.56
C MET A 1 10.46 -7.22 8.90
N THR A 2 10.64 -6.86 7.62
CA THR A 2 11.95 -6.89 6.92
C THR A 2 12.62 -5.51 6.83
N ALA A 3 13.90 -5.44 6.47
CA ALA A 3 14.60 -4.15 6.22
C ALA A 3 13.93 -3.36 5.07
N TYR A 4 13.52 -4.06 4.01
CA TYR A 4 12.72 -3.50 2.93
C TYR A 4 11.44 -2.84 3.45
N ASP A 5 10.72 -3.50 4.36
CA ASP A 5 9.47 -2.93 4.91
C ASP A 5 9.70 -1.65 5.73
N LYS A 6 10.86 -1.53 6.40
CA LYS A 6 11.22 -0.31 7.15
C LYS A 6 11.48 0.86 6.21
N GLU A 7 12.18 0.62 5.10
CA GLU A 7 12.45 1.63 4.09
C GLU A 7 11.17 2.09 3.37
N HIS A 8 10.22 1.17 3.16
CA HIS A 8 8.97 1.43 2.44
C HIS A 8 7.81 1.84 3.35
N PHE A 9 8.06 2.07 4.64
CA PHE A 9 7.01 2.38 5.62
C PHE A 9 6.17 3.60 5.23
N LYS A 10 6.81 4.66 4.71
CA LYS A 10 6.10 5.87 4.24
C LYS A 10 5.12 5.57 3.11
N THR A 11 5.50 4.70 2.18
CA THR A 11 4.63 4.27 1.08
C THR A 11 3.44 3.50 1.63
N TYR A 12 3.66 2.56 2.55
CA TYR A 12 2.56 1.82 3.18
C TYR A 12 1.60 2.72 3.96
N ALA A 13 2.12 3.73 4.69
CA ALA A 13 1.28 4.70 5.39
C ALA A 13 0.37 5.47 4.42
N ARG A 14 0.89 5.92 3.27
CA ARG A 14 0.09 6.59 2.23
C ARG A 14 -1.00 5.70 1.65
N PHE A 15 -0.74 4.39 1.52
CA PHE A 15 -1.75 3.43 1.06
C PHE A 15 -2.87 3.23 2.08
N LEU A 16 -2.54 3.18 3.37
CA LEU A 16 -3.54 3.05 4.43
C LEU A 16 -4.39 4.32 4.55
N ASP A 17 -3.78 5.50 4.45
CA ASP A 17 -4.46 6.80 4.43
C ASP A 17 -5.43 6.91 3.25
N ALA A 18 -4.95 6.66 2.03
CA ALA A 18 -5.80 6.65 0.83
C ALA A 18 -6.93 5.60 0.92
N SER A 19 -6.68 4.45 1.56
CA SER A 19 -7.71 3.42 1.75
C SER A 19 -8.76 3.83 2.77
N ALA A 20 -8.38 4.62 3.78
CA ALA A 20 -9.31 5.19 4.76
C ALA A 20 -10.18 6.28 4.13
N ASP A 21 -9.64 7.01 3.15
CA ASP A 21 -10.35 7.98 2.32
C ASP A 21 -11.16 7.34 1.17
N GLU A 22 -11.31 6.01 1.18
CA GLU A 22 -12.07 5.23 0.19
C GLU A 22 -11.56 5.38 -1.27
N ALA A 23 -10.29 5.77 -1.45
CA ALA A 23 -9.71 5.91 -2.79
C ALA A 23 -9.68 4.57 -3.53
N SER A 24 -9.89 4.62 -4.84
CA SER A 24 -9.80 3.45 -5.71
C SER A 24 -8.36 2.96 -5.86
N TYR A 25 -8.20 1.70 -6.27
CA TYR A 25 -6.85 1.16 -6.58
C TYR A 25 -6.17 1.92 -7.71
N GLU A 26 -6.96 2.42 -8.66
CA GLU A 26 -6.53 3.21 -9.79
C GLU A 26 -5.98 4.57 -9.32
N GLU A 27 -6.68 5.27 -8.43
CA GLU A 27 -6.21 6.51 -7.82
C GLU A 27 -4.96 6.29 -6.96
N MET A 28 -4.95 5.24 -6.14
CA MET A 28 -3.77 4.89 -5.35
C MET A 28 -2.55 4.60 -6.24
N ALA A 29 -2.73 3.86 -7.32
CA ALA A 29 -1.65 3.56 -8.26
C ALA A 29 -1.09 4.83 -8.91
N GLN A 30 -1.97 5.75 -9.32
CA GLN A 30 -1.58 7.00 -9.96
C GLN A 30 -0.89 7.95 -8.97
N VAL A 31 -1.50 8.19 -7.81
CA VAL A 31 -1.06 9.21 -6.85
C VAL A 31 0.13 8.75 -6.00
N ILE A 32 0.21 7.46 -5.68
CA ILE A 32 1.24 6.93 -4.77
C ILE A 32 2.38 6.29 -5.55
N LEU A 33 2.09 5.53 -6.60
CA LEU A 33 3.10 4.79 -7.37
C LEU A 33 3.48 5.47 -8.70
N GLY A 34 2.74 6.50 -9.13
CA GLY A 34 2.96 7.15 -10.42
C GLY A 34 2.66 6.26 -11.63
N ILE A 35 1.84 5.21 -11.45
CA ILE A 35 1.44 4.32 -12.54
C ILE A 35 0.10 4.80 -13.07
N ASP A 36 0.06 5.19 -14.34
CA ASP A 36 -1.16 5.64 -14.98
C ASP A 36 -2.11 4.43 -15.23
N PRO A 37 -3.30 4.39 -14.60
CA PRO A 37 -4.27 3.33 -14.81
C PRO A 37 -4.93 3.35 -16.20
N ALA A 38 -4.85 4.46 -16.95
CA ALA A 38 -5.33 4.53 -18.33
C ALA A 38 -4.34 3.89 -19.31
N GLU A 39 -3.04 4.05 -19.09
CA GLU A 39 -2.00 3.46 -19.93
C GLU A 39 -1.70 2.00 -19.53
N GLU A 40 -1.64 1.69 -18.23
CA GLU A 40 -1.29 0.36 -17.72
C GLU A 40 -2.28 -0.17 -16.65
N PRO A 41 -3.58 -0.36 -16.96
CA PRO A 41 -4.64 -0.65 -15.98
C PRO A 41 -4.36 -1.89 -15.12
N VAL A 42 -3.89 -2.97 -15.75
CA VAL A 42 -3.61 -4.24 -15.05
C VAL A 42 -2.44 -4.07 -14.08
N ARG A 43 -1.39 -3.36 -14.50
CA ARG A 43 -0.20 -3.11 -13.68
C ARG A 43 -0.54 -2.18 -12.51
N ALA A 44 -1.25 -1.08 -12.78
CA ALA A 44 -1.69 -0.12 -11.79
C ALA A 44 -2.46 -0.81 -10.66
N ARG A 45 -3.50 -1.55 -11.00
CA ARG A 45 -4.35 -2.25 -10.02
C ARG A 45 -3.59 -3.31 -9.25
N LYS A 46 -2.78 -4.13 -9.92
CA LYS A 46 -1.97 -5.17 -9.26
C LYS A 46 -0.98 -4.57 -8.28
N ALA A 47 -0.26 -3.53 -8.70
CA ALA A 47 0.74 -2.87 -7.87
C ALA A 47 0.10 -2.21 -6.64
N ALA A 48 -0.99 -1.47 -6.80
CA ALA A 48 -1.71 -0.84 -5.69
C ALA A 48 -2.22 -1.89 -4.68
N ARG A 49 -2.86 -2.95 -5.16
CA ARG A 49 -3.37 -4.01 -4.28
C ARG A 49 -2.26 -4.73 -3.51
N SER A 50 -1.16 -5.09 -4.17
CA SER A 50 -0.03 -5.73 -3.48
C SER A 50 0.58 -4.84 -2.39
N HIS A 51 0.66 -3.52 -2.61
CA HIS A 51 1.14 -2.58 -1.59
C HIS A 51 0.16 -2.42 -0.43
N LEU A 52 -1.15 -2.33 -0.71
CA LEU A 52 -2.16 -2.24 0.34
C LEU A 52 -2.23 -3.52 1.18
N ASP A 53 -2.18 -4.70 0.55
CA ASP A 53 -2.10 -5.99 1.24
C ASP A 53 -0.88 -6.04 2.17
N ARG A 54 0.28 -5.56 1.70
CA ARG A 54 1.50 -5.50 2.51
C ARG A 54 1.39 -4.51 3.66
N ALA A 55 0.79 -3.34 3.44
CA ALA A 55 0.56 -2.33 4.46
C ALA A 55 -0.37 -2.85 5.57
N ASN A 56 -1.45 -3.55 5.20
CA ASN A 56 -2.37 -4.19 6.15
C ASN A 56 -1.69 -5.31 6.95
N TRP A 57 -0.86 -6.13 6.30
CA TRP A 57 -0.07 -7.16 6.99
C TRP A 57 0.91 -6.55 7.99
N MET A 58 1.55 -5.43 7.63
CA MET A 58 2.48 -4.70 8.50
C MET A 58 1.78 -4.14 9.73
N MET A 59 0.59 -3.55 9.57
CA MET A 59 -0.23 -3.09 10.69
C MET A 59 -0.59 -4.25 11.62
N THR A 60 -1.18 -5.32 11.08
CA THR A 60 -1.66 -6.44 11.89
C THR A 60 -0.52 -7.24 12.57
N THR A 61 0.63 -7.40 11.91
CA THR A 61 1.79 -8.08 12.49
C THR A 61 2.51 -7.19 13.51
N GLY A 62 2.67 -5.90 13.23
CA GLY A 62 3.23 -4.94 14.19
C GLY A 62 2.39 -4.84 15.47
N TYR A 63 1.05 -4.86 15.34
CA TYR A 63 0.15 -4.97 16.49
C TYR A 63 0.37 -6.26 17.29
N LYS A 64 0.58 -7.41 16.63
CA LYS A 64 0.85 -8.68 17.32
C LYS A 64 2.19 -8.67 18.06
N GLU A 65 3.25 -8.10 17.48
CA GLU A 65 4.56 -8.00 18.12
C GLU A 65 4.57 -7.02 19.31
N LEU A 66 3.68 -6.01 19.35
CA LEU A 66 3.56 -5.06 20.47
C LEU A 66 2.87 -5.66 21.72
N PHE A 67 2.12 -6.74 21.57
CA PHE A 67 1.38 -7.41 22.65
C PHE A 67 1.82 -8.87 22.86
N ALA A 68 2.95 -9.28 22.26
CA ALA A 68 3.56 -10.59 22.42
C ALA A 68 4.63 -10.60 23.51
#